data_AF-A0A0F7S0N3-F1
#
_entry.id   AF-A0A0F7S0N3-F1
#
_cell.length_a   1.000
_cell.length_b   1.000
_cell.length_c   1.000
_cell.angle_alpha   90.00
_cell.angle_beta   90.00
_cell.angle_gamma   90.00
#
_symmetry.space_group_name_H-M   'P 1'
#
loop_
_entity.id
_entity.type
_entity.pdbx_description
1 polymer ?
#
loop_
_entity_poly.entity_id
_entity_poly.type
_entity_poly.pdbx_seq_one_letter_code
_entity_poly.pdbx_strand_id
1 'polypeptide(L)'
;MPRMEVRQMIRHRRGQSLARSTRQKLLGWGHIAFLNRLAVKCFDVSVNERYNKARPTVLLVQPEAYTSKTCGTCGELNHSLGSSCRFNCANCCYIADHDYNGAYSMLLKAIKRGSTG
;
A
#
# COMPACT_ATOMS: atom_id res chain seq x y z
N MET A 1 -8.34 9.98 -4.10
CA MET A 1 -8.25 8.95 -3.03
C MET A 1 -8.29 7.56 -3.65
N PRO A 2 -7.60 6.55 -3.08
CA PRO A 2 -7.68 5.17 -3.54
C PRO A 2 -9.12 4.66 -3.38
N ARG A 3 -9.67 4.08 -4.43
CA ARG A 3 -11.05 3.59 -4.44
C ARG A 3 -11.07 2.14 -3.96
N MET A 4 -11.53 1.94 -2.73
CA MET A 4 -11.67 0.61 -2.15
C MET A 4 -13.05 0.04 -2.49
N GLU A 5 -13.12 -0.75 -3.54
CA GLU A 5 -14.35 -1.40 -4.01
C GLU A 5 -14.71 -2.64 -3.18
N VAL A 6 -14.82 -2.49 -1.86
CA VAL A 6 -15.06 -3.60 -0.92
C VAL A 6 -16.28 -4.43 -1.33
N ARG A 7 -17.35 -3.77 -1.79
CA ARG A 7 -18.54 -4.44 -2.31
C ARG A 7 -18.24 -5.35 -3.51
N GLN A 8 -17.32 -4.96 -4.39
CA GLN A 8 -16.91 -5.79 -5.53
C GLN A 8 -15.97 -6.92 -5.11
N MET A 9 -15.16 -6.71 -4.06
CA MET A 9 -14.25 -7.72 -3.51
C MET A 9 -14.99 -8.84 -2.77
N ILE A 10 -16.04 -8.52 -2.02
CA ILE A 10 -16.82 -9.51 -1.25
C ILE A 10 -17.89 -10.23 -2.09
N ARG A 11 -18.16 -9.76 -3.31
CA ARG A 11 -19.10 -10.40 -4.24
C ARG A 11 -18.63 -11.81 -4.55
N HIS A 12 -19.54 -12.77 -4.40
CA HIS A 12 -19.26 -14.17 -4.70
C HIS A 12 -19.04 -14.36 -6.20
N ARG A 13 -18.00 -15.11 -6.58
CA ARG A 13 -17.72 -15.48 -7.97
C ARG A 13 -17.60 -17.01 -8.06
N ARG A 14 -17.99 -17.62 -9.18
CA ARG A 14 -17.76 -19.06 -9.39
C ARG A 14 -16.26 -19.33 -9.32
N GLY A 15 -15.85 -20.32 -8.53
CA GLY A 15 -14.43 -20.69 -8.36
C GLY A 15 -13.58 -19.76 -7.48
N GLN A 16 -14.12 -18.63 -6.98
CA GLN A 16 -13.43 -17.75 -6.05
C GLN A 16 -14.39 -17.28 -4.95
N SER A 17 -14.25 -17.87 -3.77
CA SER A 17 -15.01 -17.47 -2.58
C SER A 17 -14.05 -17.15 -1.45
N LEU A 18 -14.13 -15.91 -0.96
CA LEU A 18 -13.47 -15.55 0.28
C LEU A 18 -14.19 -16.22 1.45
N ALA A 19 -13.41 -16.70 2.42
CA ALA A 19 -13.94 -17.20 3.68
C ALA A 19 -14.89 -16.16 4.30
N ARG A 20 -15.96 -16.64 4.94
CA ARG A 20 -16.96 -15.77 5.61
C ARG A 20 -16.29 -14.81 6.60
N SER A 21 -15.31 -15.31 7.36
CA SER A 21 -14.52 -14.54 8.33
C SER A 21 -13.77 -13.38 7.65
N THR A 22 -13.15 -13.61 6.49
CA THR A 22 -12.45 -12.57 5.72
C THR A 22 -13.43 -11.50 5.22
N ARG A 23 -14.60 -11.90 4.72
CA ARG A 23 -15.64 -10.95 4.27
C ARG A 23 -16.13 -10.04 5.40
N GLN A 24 -16.37 -10.60 6.59
CA GLN A 24 -16.76 -9.82 7.76
C GLN A 24 -15.68 -8.82 8.17
N LYS A 25 -14.40 -9.25 8.19
CA LYS A 25 -13.28 -8.36 8.47
C LYS A 25 -13.20 -7.20 7.46
N LEU A 26 -13.30 -7.50 6.17
CA LEU A 26 -13.29 -6.48 5.11
C LEU A 26 -14.38 -5.42 5.26
N LEU A 27 -15.56 -5.79 5.78
CA LEU A 27 -16.64 -4.84 6.05
C LEU A 27 -16.39 -3.99 7.31
N GLY A 28 -15.70 -4.54 8.31
CA GLY A 28 -15.39 -3.84 9.55
C GLY A 28 -14.15 -2.94 9.51
N TRP A 29 -13.29 -3.08 8.49
CA TRP A 29 -12.08 -2.26 8.37
C TRP A 29 -12.39 -0.80 8.02
N GLY A 30 -11.77 0.13 8.76
CA GLY A 30 -11.78 1.55 8.44
C GLY A 30 -10.79 1.88 7.32
N HIS A 31 -11.05 1.39 6.10
CA HIS A 31 -10.11 1.43 4.95
C HIS A 31 -9.49 2.80 4.65
N ILE A 32 -10.17 3.89 4.97
CA ILE A 32 -9.69 5.26 4.73
C ILE A 32 -9.37 5.99 6.04
N ALA A 33 -9.77 5.45 7.20
CA ALA A 33 -9.66 6.12 8.49
C ALA A 33 -8.20 6.47 8.84
N PHE A 34 -7.25 5.59 8.51
CA PHE A 34 -5.83 5.86 8.72
C PHE A 34 -5.31 6.98 7.82
N LEU A 35 -5.67 6.98 6.53
CA LEU A 35 -5.28 8.05 5.59
C LEU A 35 -5.83 9.42 6.01
N ASN A 36 -7.09 9.48 6.48
CA ASN A 36 -7.67 10.71 7.00
C ASN A 36 -6.89 11.24 8.20
N ARG A 37 -6.53 10.36 9.15
CA ARG A 37 -5.71 10.73 10.32
C ARG A 37 -4.34 11.24 9.90
N LEU A 38 -3.70 10.61 8.92
CA LEU A 38 -2.42 11.07 8.37
C LEU A 38 -2.53 12.44 7.71
N ALA A 39 -3.59 12.69 6.94
CA ALA A 39 -3.81 13.97 6.27
C ALA A 39 -3.96 15.12 7.27
N VAL A 40 -4.80 14.91 8.31
CA VAL A 40 -4.95 15.87 9.41
C VAL A 40 -3.62 16.12 10.09
N LYS A 41 -2.86 15.07 10.41
CA LYS A 41 -1.56 15.21 11.07
C LYS A 41 -0.54 15.95 10.20
N CYS A 42 -0.53 15.72 8.89
CA CYS A 42 0.35 16.44 7.97
C CYS A 42 0.03 17.94 7.97
N PHE A 43 -1.26 18.30 7.96
CA PHE A 43 -1.70 19.68 8.09
C PHE A 43 -1.30 20.28 9.45
N ASP A 44 -1.54 19.56 10.55
CA ASP A 44 -1.13 20.03 11.89
C ASP A 44 0.37 20.32 11.96
N VAL A 45 1.18 19.46 11.35
CA VAL A 45 2.64 19.61 11.32
C VAL A 45 3.06 20.79 10.45
N SER A 46 2.32 21.12 9.39
CA SER A 46 2.65 22.24 8.51
C SER A 46 2.32 23.60 9.11
N VAL A 47 1.30 23.69 9.98
CA VAL A 47 0.82 24.97 10.53
C VAL A 47 1.30 25.24 11.95
N ASN A 48 1.62 24.21 12.73
CA ASN A 48 1.88 24.37 14.16
C ASN A 48 3.38 24.48 14.42
N GLU A 49 3.84 25.66 14.85
CA GLU A 49 5.25 25.97 15.10
C GLU A 49 5.91 25.05 16.13
N ARG A 50 5.12 24.40 17.01
CA ARG A 50 5.63 23.43 18.01
C ARG A 50 6.44 22.29 17.40
N TYR A 51 6.20 21.94 16.14
CA TYR A 51 6.91 20.84 15.48
C TYR A 51 8.26 21.27 14.90
N ASN A 52 8.53 22.58 14.81
CA ASN A 52 9.79 23.17 14.34
C ASN A 52 10.44 22.40 13.17
N LYS A 53 9.67 22.22 12.08
CA LYS A 53 10.13 21.47 10.90
C LYS A 53 10.76 22.43 9.90
N ALA A 54 12.05 22.23 9.62
CA ALA A 54 12.78 22.97 8.60
C ALA A 54 12.29 22.70 7.15
N ARG A 55 11.49 21.64 6.94
CA ARG A 55 10.97 21.26 5.63
C ARG A 55 9.46 20.96 5.69
N PRO A 56 8.71 21.27 4.64
CA PRO A 56 7.28 20.95 4.57
C PRO A 56 7.07 19.42 4.63
N THR A 57 6.04 19.00 5.37
CA THR A 57 5.60 17.61 5.40
C THR A 57 4.53 17.40 4.34
N VAL A 58 4.75 16.45 3.43
CA VAL A 58 3.85 16.18 2.30
C VAL A 58 3.33 14.76 2.39
N LEU A 59 2.02 14.59 2.21
CA LEU A 59 1.38 13.28 2.10
C LEU A 59 1.21 12.90 0.63
N LEU A 60 1.90 11.83 0.21
CA LEU A 60 1.76 11.27 -1.14
C LEU A 60 0.83 10.05 -1.08
N VAL A 61 -0.30 10.13 -1.80
CA VAL A 61 -1.29 9.04 -1.84
C VAL A 61 -1.25 8.36 -3.19
N GLN A 62 -0.92 7.06 -3.21
CA GLN A 62 -0.82 6.27 -4.43
C GLN A 62 -1.76 5.05 -4.39
N PRO A 63 -2.28 4.58 -5.54
CA PRO A 63 -2.95 3.29 -5.63
C PRO A 63 -1.97 2.14 -5.33
N GLU A 64 -2.36 1.21 -4.47
CA GLU A 64 -1.52 0.11 -3.97
C GLU A 64 -1.32 -1.05 -4.96
N ALA A 65 -2.05 -1.08 -6.08
CA ALA A 65 -2.08 -2.21 -6.99
C ALA A 65 -0.66 -2.72 -7.35
N TYR A 66 -0.49 -4.04 -7.18
CA TYR A 66 0.71 -4.86 -7.45
C TYR A 66 1.95 -4.60 -6.58
N THR A 67 1.88 -3.74 -5.57
CA THR A 67 3.10 -3.32 -4.86
C THR A 67 3.69 -4.35 -3.90
N SER A 68 2.85 -5.22 -3.34
CA SER A 68 3.30 -6.41 -2.62
C SER A 68 3.79 -7.54 -3.54
N LYS A 69 3.43 -7.49 -4.83
CA LYS A 69 3.76 -8.53 -5.83
C LYS A 69 5.01 -8.19 -6.64
N THR A 70 5.34 -6.93 -6.78
CA THR A 70 6.48 -6.49 -7.59
C THR A 70 7.75 -6.47 -6.75
N CYS A 71 8.85 -6.97 -7.30
CA CYS A 71 10.16 -6.86 -6.68
C CYS A 71 10.60 -5.39 -6.65
N GLY A 72 10.87 -4.87 -5.45
CA GLY A 72 11.38 -3.51 -5.29
C GLY A 72 12.73 -3.26 -5.97
N THR A 73 13.53 -4.31 -6.19
CA THR A 73 14.88 -4.21 -6.75
C THR A 73 14.89 -4.28 -8.27
N CYS A 74 14.35 -5.36 -8.87
CA CYS A 74 14.41 -5.57 -10.32
C CYS A 74 13.09 -5.32 -11.05
N GLY A 75 11.97 -5.10 -10.34
CA GLY A 75 10.66 -4.86 -10.95
C GLY A 75 9.92 -6.11 -11.43
N GLU A 76 10.49 -7.31 -11.24
CA GLU A 76 9.83 -8.57 -11.61
C GLU A 76 8.52 -8.77 -10.84
N LEU A 77 7.49 -9.30 -11.52
CA LEU A 77 6.21 -9.58 -10.88
C LEU A 77 6.19 -11.00 -10.31
N ASN A 78 6.02 -11.11 -9.00
CA ASN A 78 5.86 -12.39 -8.34
C ASN A 78 4.42 -12.91 -8.54
N HIS A 79 4.30 -13.94 -9.37
CA HIS A 79 3.02 -14.59 -9.67
C HIS A 79 2.55 -15.53 -8.54
N SER A 80 3.47 -16.03 -7.72
CA SER A 80 3.23 -16.98 -6.62
C SER A 80 3.15 -16.27 -5.27
N LEU A 81 2.30 -15.24 -5.15
CA LEU A 81 2.14 -14.54 -3.88
C LEU A 81 1.40 -15.44 -2.86
N GLY A 82 2.10 -15.86 -1.83
CA GLY A 82 1.54 -16.61 -0.70
C GLY A 82 1.37 -15.76 0.56
N SER A 83 0.91 -16.38 1.65
CA SER A 83 0.82 -15.76 2.97
C SER A 83 2.16 -15.70 3.72
N SER A 84 3.28 -15.76 3.00
CA SER A 84 4.63 -15.75 3.57
C SER A 84 4.97 -14.34 4.05
N CYS A 85 5.54 -14.22 5.26
CA CYS A 85 6.07 -12.96 5.76
C CYS A 85 7.32 -12.49 4.99
N ARG A 86 7.95 -13.38 4.20
CA ARG A 86 9.12 -13.07 3.38
C ARG A 86 8.75 -12.98 1.91
N PHE A 87 9.25 -11.94 1.26
CA PHE A 87 9.29 -11.81 -0.18
C PHE A 87 10.59 -12.41 -0.73
N ASN A 88 10.50 -13.24 -1.77
CA ASN A 88 11.65 -13.79 -2.49
C ASN A 88 11.45 -13.60 -3.99
N CYS A 89 12.39 -12.93 -4.65
CA CYS A 89 12.38 -12.73 -6.09
C CYS A 89 13.09 -13.89 -6.80
N ALA A 90 12.38 -14.59 -7.68
CA ALA A 90 12.95 -15.66 -8.49
C ALA A 90 13.95 -15.16 -9.56
N ASN A 91 13.86 -13.89 -9.97
CA ASN A 91 14.69 -13.32 -11.02
C ASN A 91 16.04 -12.78 -10.50
N CYS A 92 16.04 -11.95 -9.45
CA CYS A 92 17.26 -11.33 -8.92
C CYS A 92 17.70 -11.87 -7.54
N CYS A 93 17.04 -12.92 -7.02
CA CYS A 93 17.31 -13.51 -5.71
C CYS A 93 17.20 -12.53 -4.52
N TYR A 94 16.58 -11.37 -4.72
CA TYR A 94 16.30 -10.41 -3.65
C TYR A 94 15.34 -11.01 -2.62
N ILE A 95 15.73 -10.93 -1.35
CA ILE A 95 14.94 -11.39 -0.21
C ILE A 95 14.74 -10.21 0.74
N ALA A 96 13.50 -10.02 1.18
CA ALA A 96 13.15 -9.04 2.18
C ALA A 96 11.90 -9.44 2.96
N ASP A 97 11.63 -8.70 4.03
CA ASP A 97 10.31 -8.70 4.63
C ASP A 97 9.26 -8.25 3.61
N HIS A 98 8.10 -8.91 3.62
CA HIS A 98 7.03 -8.67 2.65
C HIS A 98 6.47 -7.24 2.77
N ASP A 99 6.28 -6.75 4.00
CA ASP A 99 5.75 -5.40 4.24
C ASP A 99 6.80 -4.34 3.88
N TYR A 100 8.09 -4.63 4.13
CA TYR A 100 9.19 -3.78 3.66
C TYR A 100 9.20 -3.65 2.13
N ASN A 101 9.10 -4.76 1.40
CA ASN A 101 9.07 -4.71 -0.07
C ASN A 101 7.85 -3.94 -0.59
N GLY A 102 6.67 -4.14 0.03
CA GLY A 102 5.46 -3.40 -0.32
C GLY A 102 5.59 -1.90 -0.08
N ALA A 103 6.09 -1.50 1.08
CA ALA A 103 6.31 -0.09 1.44
C ALA A 103 7.34 0.57 0.51
N TYR A 104 8.44 -0.11 0.21
CA TYR A 104 9.46 0.40 -0.71
C TYR A 104 8.91 0.56 -2.14
N SER A 105 8.12 -0.39 -2.62
CA SER A 105 7.45 -0.30 -3.92
C SER A 105 6.45 0.87 -3.97
N MET A 106 5.77 1.17 -2.86
CA MET A 106 4.92 2.36 -2.74
C MET A 106 5.70 3.65 -2.87
N LEU A 107 6.85 3.75 -2.22
CA LEU A 107 7.75 4.89 -2.33
C LEU A 107 8.23 5.09 -3.79
N LEU A 108 8.73 4.02 -4.42
CA LEU A 108 9.19 4.08 -5.81
C LEU A 108 8.10 4.55 -6.77
N LYS A 109 6.86 4.08 -6.58
CA LYS A 109 5.70 4.50 -7.38
C LYS A 109 5.37 5.98 -7.19
N ALA A 110 5.50 6.49 -5.96
CA ALA A 110 5.27 7.89 -5.66
C ALA A 110 6.33 8.79 -6.32
N ILE A 111 7.61 8.41 -6.25
CA ILE A 111 8.73 9.17 -6.83
C ILE A 111 8.66 9.17 -8.36
N LYS A 112 8.48 8.00 -8.99
CA LYS A 112 8.43 7.89 -10.46
C LYS A 112 7.33 8.74 -11.09
N ARG A 113 6.17 8.86 -10.45
CA ARG A 113 5.05 9.70 -10.93
C ARG A 113 5.33 11.20 -10.83
N GLY A 114 6.23 11.62 -9.94
CA GLY A 114 6.64 13.03 -9.84
C GLY A 114 7.71 13.44 -10.86
N SER A 115 8.23 12.51 -11.67
CA SER A 115 9.35 12.74 -12.60
C SER A 115 8.92 12.95 -14.06
N THR A 116 7.63 12.78 -14.37
CA THR A 116 7.04 13.13 -15.67
C THR A 116 6.34 14.47 -15.52
N GLY A 117 7.13 15.55 -15.62
CA GLY A 117 6.66 16.91 -15.88
C GLY A 117 6.83 17.24 -17.35
#